data_AF-A0A8H7GPR6-F1
#
_entry.id   AF-A0A8H7GPR6-F1
#
_cell.length_a   1.000
_cell.length_b   1.000
_cell.length_c   1.000
_cell.angle_alpha   90.00
_cell.angle_beta   90.00
_cell.angle_gamma   90.00
#
_symmetry.space_group_name_H-M   'P 1'
#
loop_
_entity.id
_entity.type
_entity.pdbx_description
1 polymer ?
#
loop_
_entity_poly.entity_id
_entity_poly.type
_entity_poly.pdbx_seq_one_letter_code
_entity_poly.pdbx_strand_id
1 'polypeptide(L)'
;MDAVARLRQAIMANEPVELKTVGDVETAAETMKDATHVRLGEGTASALYSLDALTNFYNEDEQQTLRPVLFCWFHDKSSIVDYKTACLEQGIADFKFLVKAELTTWLSGKSDLCKFIKTAEKDALNTSESGAEPAAKRQKADPQLARVMQHEVDSLDHNAALRGTKNVMLRNLISDAKKFTAQLKRAKPLKTNARSSVLVKKQPIIIVLPATTALLSLSNIKEFLEEGRFVEPDLKRSENNVVTISRPLDRFVPAAQLIMVVDNVDLFTKPEYWDRVIAIFTTGQTWQFAKFKYSRPEVLFQHYHGFYVGYLGDIVPKQIADWNVSVVSVDRGEKRFRDKMIVRDLWTQLDKTLAAKNYGV
;
A
#
# COMPACT_ATOMS: atom_id res chain seq x y z
N MET A 1 44.81 2.36 8.85
CA MET A 1 43.53 1.91 9.44
C MET A 1 42.42 2.65 8.72
N ASP A 2 41.34 1.95 8.40
CA ASP A 2 40.19 2.51 7.70
C ASP A 2 39.51 3.61 8.54
N ALA A 3 39.15 4.73 7.91
CA ALA A 3 38.65 5.93 8.59
C ALA A 3 37.34 5.64 9.35
N VAL A 4 36.50 4.75 8.82
CA VAL A 4 35.22 4.35 9.43
C VAL A 4 35.42 3.45 10.66
N ALA A 5 36.42 2.58 10.63
CA ALA A 5 36.76 1.74 11.80
C ALA A 5 37.32 2.58 12.95
N ARG A 6 38.13 3.60 12.64
CA ARG A 6 38.63 4.58 13.62
C ARG A 6 37.52 5.47 14.17
N LEU A 7 36.57 5.88 13.33
CA LEU A 7 35.38 6.61 13.77
C LEU A 7 34.55 5.77 14.77
N ARG A 8 34.34 4.48 14.49
CA ARG A 8 33.67 3.57 15.43
C ARG A 8 34.43 3.46 16.75
N GLN A 9 35.76 3.32 16.72
CA GLN A 9 36.57 3.26 17.95
C GLN A 9 36.44 4.55 18.78
N ALA A 10 36.53 5.72 18.14
CA ALA A 10 36.37 7.01 18.83
C ALA A 10 34.97 7.16 19.45
N ILE A 11 33.92 6.78 18.73
CA ILE A 11 32.54 6.81 19.23
C ILE A 11 32.35 5.84 20.41
N MET A 12 32.90 4.63 20.33
CA MET A 12 32.83 3.64 21.40
C MET A 12 33.63 4.06 22.64
N ALA A 13 34.75 4.75 22.45
CA ALA A 13 35.56 5.34 23.52
C ALA A 13 35.00 6.68 24.04
N ASN A 14 33.91 7.18 23.44
CA ASN A 14 33.27 8.46 23.76
C ASN A 14 34.22 9.67 23.61
N GLU A 15 35.16 9.56 22.66
CA GLU A 15 36.13 10.61 22.32
C GLU A 15 35.49 11.72 21.47
N PRO A 16 35.97 12.98 21.58
CA PRO A 16 35.45 14.09 20.81
C PRO A 16 35.78 13.96 19.31
N VAL A 17 34.78 14.26 18.47
CA VAL A 17 34.89 14.32 17.00
C VAL A 17 34.89 15.79 16.58
N GLU A 18 36.06 16.34 16.26
CA GLU A 18 36.23 17.74 15.90
C GLU A 18 36.37 17.93 14.38
N LEU A 19 35.60 18.86 13.82
CA LEU A 19 35.73 19.29 12.43
C LEU A 19 36.81 20.38 12.32
N LYS A 20 37.78 20.20 11.43
CA LYS A 20 38.86 21.18 11.18
C LYS A 20 38.92 21.58 9.72
N THR A 21 39.25 22.85 9.47
CA THR A 21 39.72 23.30 8.16
C THR A 21 41.25 23.30 8.16
N VAL A 22 41.84 22.64 7.17
CA VAL A 22 43.30 22.61 6.97
C VAL A 22 43.61 23.42 5.72
N GLY A 23 44.18 24.61 5.93
CA GLY A 23 44.87 25.42 4.93
C GLY A 23 46.35 25.51 5.31
N ASP A 24 46.80 26.67 5.82
CA ASP A 24 48.14 26.85 6.44
C ASP A 24 48.12 26.87 7.98
N VAL A 25 46.94 27.01 8.62
CA VAL A 25 46.74 26.96 10.08
C VAL A 25 45.50 26.11 10.39
N GLU A 26 45.57 25.26 11.41
CA GLU A 26 44.43 24.47 11.87
C GLU A 26 43.38 25.38 12.53
N THR A 27 42.21 25.52 11.90
CA THR A 27 41.08 26.26 12.50
C THR A 27 39.87 25.33 12.69
N ALA A 28 39.13 25.53 13.79
CA ALA A 28 37.92 24.77 14.07
C ALA A 28 36.80 25.19 13.12
N ALA A 29 36.11 24.23 12.51
CA ALA A 29 35.00 24.48 11.60
C ALA A 29 33.66 24.27 12.33
N GLU A 30 32.78 25.28 12.32
CA GLU A 30 31.43 25.17 12.91
C GLU A 30 30.44 24.49 11.97
N THR A 31 30.69 24.51 10.65
CA THR A 31 29.78 23.99 9.62
C THR A 31 30.46 22.95 8.73
N MET A 32 29.76 21.86 8.43
CA MET A 32 30.29 20.71 7.66
C MET A 32 30.66 21.02 6.20
N LYS A 33 30.15 22.12 5.63
CA LYS A 33 30.52 22.61 4.30
C LYS A 33 31.96 23.11 4.21
N ASP A 34 32.43 23.76 5.28
CA ASP A 34 33.72 24.46 5.27
C ASP A 34 34.87 23.56 5.79
N ALA A 35 34.51 22.45 6.43
CA ALA A 35 35.46 21.47 6.96
C ALA A 35 36.11 20.63 5.84
N THR A 36 37.45 20.52 5.89
CA THR A 36 38.22 19.66 4.97
C THR A 36 38.69 18.37 5.64
N HIS A 37 38.89 18.38 6.97
CA HIS A 37 39.37 17.23 7.73
C HIS A 37 38.57 17.02 9.03
N VAL A 38 38.54 15.77 9.49
CA VAL A 38 38.02 15.40 10.82
C VAL A 38 39.17 14.90 11.66
N ARG A 39 39.21 15.35 12.91
CA ARG A 39 40.08 14.80 13.94
C ARG A 39 39.26 13.90 14.85
N LEU A 40 39.72 12.66 14.98
CA LEU A 40 39.10 11.63 15.81
C LEU A 40 40.04 11.36 16.99
N GLY A 41 39.65 11.78 18.21
CA GLY A 41 40.39 11.53 19.44
C GLY A 41 40.92 12.78 20.15
N GLU A 42 41.21 12.65 21.45
CA GLU A 42 41.68 13.74 22.31
C GLU A 42 43.22 13.96 22.18
N GLY A 43 43.65 15.21 21.96
CA GLY A 43 45.09 15.59 21.94
C GLY A 43 45.72 15.75 20.55
N THR A 44 46.75 16.61 20.44
CA THR A 44 47.39 17.08 19.18
C THR A 44 48.08 15.99 18.35
N ALA A 45 48.13 14.76 18.87
CA ALA A 45 48.64 13.56 18.20
C ALA A 45 47.56 12.73 17.45
N SER A 46 46.28 13.12 17.55
CA SER A 46 45.18 12.41 16.90
C SER A 46 45.21 12.55 15.37
N ALA A 47 44.98 11.45 14.66
CA ALA A 47 45.04 11.39 13.20
C ALA A 47 43.95 12.26 12.54
N LEU A 48 44.36 13.07 11.56
CA LEU A 48 43.45 13.79 10.68
C LEU A 48 43.03 12.88 9.51
N TYR A 49 41.73 12.82 9.26
CA TYR A 49 41.16 12.13 8.10
C TYR A 49 40.48 13.15 7.19
N SER A 50 40.76 13.07 5.89
CA SER A 50 40.07 13.91 4.90
C SER A 50 38.61 13.52 4.80
N LEU A 51 37.72 14.52 4.81
CA LEU A 51 36.27 14.34 4.69
C LEU A 51 35.84 13.77 3.33
N ASP A 52 36.65 14.03 2.30
CA ASP A 52 36.43 13.58 0.92
C ASP A 52 37.14 12.25 0.60
N ALA A 53 37.82 11.65 1.58
CA ALA A 53 38.41 10.33 1.40
C ALA A 53 37.33 9.26 1.26
N LEU A 54 37.51 8.37 0.29
CA LEU A 54 36.66 7.20 0.06
C LEU A 54 36.81 6.22 1.23
N THR A 55 35.69 5.66 1.68
CA THR A 55 35.62 4.75 2.83
C THR A 55 35.18 3.35 2.42
N ASN A 56 35.30 2.35 3.29
CA ASN A 56 34.79 1.00 3.02
C ASN A 56 33.25 0.87 3.21
N PHE A 57 32.54 1.99 3.30
CA PHE A 57 31.10 2.04 3.39
C PHE A 57 30.47 2.17 1.99
N TYR A 58 29.54 1.27 1.68
CA TYR A 58 28.84 1.18 0.41
C TYR A 58 27.36 1.43 0.61
N ASN A 59 26.80 2.37 -0.16
CA ASN A 59 25.36 2.59 -0.25
C ASN A 59 24.92 2.30 -1.69
N GLU A 60 23.96 1.38 -1.88
CA GLU A 60 23.51 0.95 -3.22
C GLU A 60 24.66 0.57 -4.18
N ASP A 61 25.69 -0.11 -3.64
CA ASP A 61 26.94 -0.49 -4.32
C ASP A 61 27.87 0.66 -4.74
N GLU A 62 27.54 1.91 -4.40
CA GLU A 62 28.43 3.06 -4.55
C GLU A 62 29.22 3.33 -3.27
N GLN A 63 30.54 3.46 -3.43
CA GLN A 63 31.46 3.78 -2.33
C GLN A 63 31.26 5.22 -1.86
N GLN A 64 31.05 5.41 -0.56
CA GLN A 64 30.78 6.73 0.01
C GLN A 64 32.02 7.35 0.63
N THR A 65 32.06 8.69 0.63
CA THR A 65 33.07 9.46 1.35
C THR A 65 32.79 9.50 2.85
N LEU A 66 33.75 9.99 3.64
CA LEU A 66 33.61 10.08 5.09
C LEU A 66 32.57 11.16 5.52
N ARG A 67 32.39 12.21 4.71
CA ARG A 67 31.49 13.34 5.03
C ARG A 67 30.03 12.91 5.27
N PRO A 68 29.35 12.17 4.38
CA PRO A 68 27.98 11.69 4.62
C PRO A 68 27.86 10.77 5.86
N VAL A 69 28.84 9.90 6.09
CA VAL A 69 28.86 8.96 7.22
C VAL A 69 28.91 9.71 8.55
N LEU A 70 29.76 10.73 8.64
CA LEU A 70 29.91 11.54 9.84
C LEU A 70 28.68 12.45 10.07
N PHE A 71 28.09 12.97 9.00
CA PHE A 71 26.89 13.81 9.08
C PHE A 71 25.68 13.00 9.59
N CYS A 72 25.58 11.75 9.12
CA CYS A 72 24.58 10.81 9.59
C CYS A 72 24.66 10.56 11.10
N TRP A 73 25.88 10.51 11.66
CA TRP A 73 26.10 10.35 13.10
C TRP A 73 25.69 11.58 13.91
N PHE A 74 26.08 12.79 13.48
CA PHE A 74 25.70 14.03 14.18
C PHE A 74 24.18 14.22 14.26
N HIS A 75 23.46 13.74 13.24
CA HIS A 75 22.00 13.77 13.18
C HIS A 75 21.35 12.44 13.59
N ASP A 76 22.00 11.64 14.45
CA ASP A 76 21.40 10.38 14.92
C ASP A 76 20.06 10.62 15.63
N LYS A 77 20.04 11.58 16.56
CA LYS A 77 18.86 11.94 17.38
C LYS A 77 17.83 12.79 16.62
N SER A 78 18.19 13.33 15.46
CA SER A 78 17.28 14.13 14.62
C SER A 78 16.29 13.24 13.87
N SER A 79 15.08 13.76 13.60
CA SER A 79 14.10 13.03 12.80
C SER A 79 14.61 12.86 11.36
N ILE A 80 14.11 11.85 10.64
CA ILE A 80 14.52 11.62 9.24
C ILE A 80 14.16 12.80 8.32
N VAL A 81 13.13 13.57 8.68
CA VAL A 81 12.70 14.77 7.92
C VAL A 81 13.71 15.89 8.11
N ASP A 82 14.11 16.15 9.37
CA ASP A 82 15.08 17.20 9.71
C ASP A 82 16.48 16.86 9.18
N TYR A 83 16.86 15.57 9.20
CA TYR A 83 18.10 15.10 8.61
C TYR A 83 18.15 15.37 7.11
N LYS A 84 17.05 15.09 6.39
CA LYS A 84 16.98 15.32 4.94
C LYS A 84 17.06 16.79 4.58
N THR A 85 16.40 17.67 5.34
CA THR A 85 16.52 19.12 5.13
C THR A 85 17.94 19.58 5.40
N ALA A 86 18.59 19.09 6.45
CA ALA A 86 19.98 19.42 6.77
C ALA A 86 20.97 18.88 5.72
N CYS A 87 20.76 17.69 5.16
CA CYS A 87 21.54 17.15 4.03
C CYS A 87 21.43 18.04 2.79
N LEU A 88 20.22 18.47 2.45
CA LEU A 88 19.97 19.36 1.30
C LEU A 88 20.61 20.74 1.49
N GLU A 89 20.49 21.31 2.69
CA GLU A 89 21.14 22.58 3.02
C GLU A 89 22.66 22.47 2.94
N GLN A 90 23.23 21.36 3.42
CA GLN A 90 24.68 21.13 3.45
C GLN A 90 25.26 20.56 2.15
N GLY A 91 24.42 20.17 1.18
CA GLY A 91 24.86 19.59 -0.09
C GLY A 91 25.47 18.19 0.05
N ILE A 92 25.05 17.42 1.06
CA ILE A 92 25.59 16.10 1.41
C ILE A 92 24.62 15.01 0.96
N ALA A 93 25.14 13.89 0.44
CA ALA A 93 24.32 12.73 0.06
C ALA A 93 23.51 12.21 1.26
N ASP A 94 22.21 12.04 1.08
CA ASP A 94 21.32 11.54 2.13
C ASP A 94 21.23 10.01 2.12
N PHE A 95 21.17 9.42 3.32
CA PHE A 95 20.95 7.99 3.46
C PHE A 95 19.47 7.65 3.71
N LYS A 96 19.02 6.56 3.10
CA LYS A 96 17.70 5.98 3.39
C LYS A 96 17.63 5.54 4.85
N PHE A 97 16.42 5.53 5.41
CA PHE A 97 16.17 5.23 6.82
C PHE A 97 16.85 3.93 7.30
N LEU A 98 16.76 2.84 6.51
CA LEU A 98 17.36 1.55 6.86
C LEU A 98 18.89 1.65 6.99
N VAL A 99 19.53 2.36 6.06
CA VAL A 99 20.98 2.55 6.01
C VAL A 99 21.44 3.41 7.20
N LYS A 100 20.74 4.52 7.49
CA LYS A 100 20.99 5.37 8.66
C LYS A 100 20.89 4.59 9.96
N ALA A 101 19.80 3.83 10.15
CA ALA A 101 19.57 3.08 11.37
C ALA A 101 20.64 2.01 11.61
N GLU A 102 21.01 1.26 10.55
CA GLU A 102 22.03 0.22 10.65
C GLU A 102 23.43 0.81 10.90
N LEU A 103 23.77 1.90 10.21
CA LEU A 103 25.03 2.61 10.38
C LEU A 103 25.17 3.19 11.80
N THR A 104 24.17 3.89 12.32
CA THR A 104 24.20 4.38 13.72
C THR A 104 24.36 3.23 14.71
N THR A 105 23.57 2.16 14.54
CA THR A 105 23.60 1.01 15.46
C THR A 105 24.98 0.36 15.49
N TRP A 106 25.65 0.31 14.34
CA TRP A 106 27.02 -0.18 14.23
C TRP A 106 28.06 0.79 14.81
N LEU A 107 27.97 2.09 14.50
CA LEU A 107 28.87 3.12 15.02
C LEU A 107 28.81 3.24 16.55
N SER A 108 27.61 3.09 17.12
CA SER A 108 27.39 3.09 18.58
C SER A 108 27.82 1.80 19.27
N GLY A 109 28.29 0.78 18.53
CA GLY A 109 28.74 -0.49 19.08
C GLY A 109 27.61 -1.42 19.56
N LYS A 110 26.34 -1.11 19.25
CA LYS A 110 25.19 -1.97 19.57
C LYS A 110 25.09 -3.20 18.66
N SER A 111 25.71 -3.15 17.48
CA SER A 111 25.84 -4.26 16.54
C SER A 111 27.29 -4.38 16.06
N ASP A 112 27.77 -5.62 15.94
CA ASP A 112 29.10 -5.91 15.38
C ASP A 112 29.10 -6.07 13.85
N LEU A 113 27.91 -6.20 13.25
CA LEU A 113 27.74 -6.44 11.82
C LEU A 113 26.98 -5.27 11.18
N CYS A 114 27.55 -4.72 10.11
CA CYS A 114 26.89 -3.77 9.21
C CYS A 114 27.03 -4.30 7.79
N LYS A 115 25.90 -4.53 7.11
CA LYS A 115 25.85 -5.06 5.73
C LYS A 115 26.52 -4.13 4.71
N PHE A 116 26.63 -2.86 5.06
CA PHE A 116 27.15 -1.80 4.19
C PHE A 116 28.66 -1.61 4.29
N ILE A 117 29.34 -2.33 5.18
CA ILE A 117 30.80 -2.25 5.33
C ILE A 117 31.44 -3.49 4.70
N LYS A 118 32.10 -3.31 3.55
CA LYS A 118 32.84 -4.38 2.89
C LYS A 118 34.27 -4.37 3.43
N THR A 119 34.57 -5.27 4.37
CA THR A 119 35.96 -5.48 4.83
C THR A 119 36.67 -6.38 3.82
N ALA A 120 37.80 -5.93 3.28
CA ALA A 120 38.55 -6.64 2.23
C ALA A 120 38.99 -8.08 2.59
N GLU A 121 38.83 -8.52 3.84
CA GLU A 121 39.17 -9.88 4.30
C GLU A 121 38.01 -10.90 4.19
N LYS A 122 36.78 -10.49 3.88
CA LYS A 122 35.61 -11.41 3.87
C LYS A 122 35.09 -11.83 2.50
N ASP A 123 35.70 -11.38 1.41
CA ASP A 123 35.28 -11.75 0.05
C ASP A 123 35.85 -13.09 -0.46
N ALA A 124 36.57 -13.85 0.37
CA ALA A 124 36.99 -15.22 0.04
C ALA A 124 36.02 -16.32 0.51
N LEU A 125 34.95 -16.01 1.26
CA LEU A 125 34.08 -17.02 1.88
C LEU A 125 32.58 -16.87 1.64
N ASN A 126 32.13 -15.84 0.92
CA ASN A 126 30.70 -15.61 0.66
C ASN A 126 30.32 -15.66 -0.83
N THR A 127 31.04 -16.46 -1.62
CA THR A 127 30.58 -16.89 -2.96
C THR A 127 30.18 -18.36 -2.92
N SER A 128 29.25 -18.71 -2.03
CA SER A 128 28.54 -19.97 -2.09
C SER A 128 27.09 -19.72 -1.72
N GLU A 129 26.30 -19.74 -2.79
CA GLU A 129 24.87 -20.00 -2.88
C GLU A 129 24.15 -20.28 -1.56
N SER A 130 23.11 -19.48 -1.32
CA SER A 130 22.04 -19.74 -0.39
C SER A 130 21.29 -21.04 -0.75
N GLY A 131 21.91 -22.17 -0.41
CA GLY A 131 21.25 -23.45 -0.14
C GLY A 131 21.07 -23.56 1.37
N ALA A 132 19.83 -23.48 1.83
CA ALA A 132 19.52 -23.73 3.23
C ALA A 132 19.70 -25.22 3.54
N GLU A 133 20.76 -25.57 4.27
CA GLU A 133 20.81 -26.82 5.04
C GLU A 133 20.27 -26.57 6.47
N PRO A 134 19.40 -27.43 7.01
CA PRO A 134 18.91 -27.28 8.37
C PRO A 134 19.95 -27.78 9.37
N ALA A 135 20.34 -26.89 10.28
CA ALA A 135 20.68 -27.15 11.68
C ALA A 135 21.13 -28.57 12.08
N ALA A 136 22.32 -29.01 11.66
CA ALA A 136 23.02 -30.13 12.26
C ALA A 136 23.66 -29.75 13.62
N LYS A 137 22.83 -29.38 14.61
CA LYS A 137 23.25 -29.24 16.02
C LYS A 137 22.11 -29.63 16.95
N ARG A 138 21.91 -30.94 17.12
CA ARG A 138 21.50 -31.64 18.35
C ARG A 138 20.91 -33.01 18.00
N GLN A 139 21.71 -34.06 18.12
CA GLN A 139 21.29 -35.35 18.69
C GLN A 139 22.54 -36.22 18.79
N LYS A 140 22.81 -36.77 19.98
CA LYS A 140 23.74 -37.88 20.11
C LYS A 140 23.17 -39.00 19.22
N ALA A 141 23.98 -39.52 18.31
CA ALA A 141 23.56 -40.54 17.35
C ALA A 141 23.15 -41.81 18.10
N ASP A 142 21.86 -41.98 18.34
CA ASP A 142 21.32 -43.25 18.81
C ASP A 142 21.53 -44.30 17.72
N PRO A 143 22.12 -45.47 18.02
CA PRO A 143 22.42 -46.50 17.01
C PRO A 143 21.15 -47.05 16.35
N GLN A 144 20.01 -46.94 17.03
CA GLN A 144 18.70 -47.28 16.46
C GLN A 144 18.22 -46.22 15.45
N LEU A 145 18.47 -44.93 15.71
CA LEU A 145 18.13 -43.84 14.80
C LEU A 145 18.95 -43.94 13.50
N ALA A 146 20.24 -44.26 13.62
CA ALA A 146 21.09 -44.51 12.45
C ALA A 146 20.60 -45.66 11.56
N ARG A 147 20.06 -46.73 12.17
CA ARG A 147 19.47 -47.87 11.43
C ARG A 147 18.16 -47.47 10.74
N VAL A 148 17.35 -46.62 11.35
CA VAL A 148 16.10 -46.12 10.75
C VAL A 148 16.39 -45.17 9.58
N MET A 149 17.37 -44.26 9.73
CA MET A 149 17.79 -43.34 8.67
C MET A 149 18.33 -44.07 7.42
N GLN A 150 18.97 -45.23 7.58
CA GLN A 150 19.42 -46.05 6.45
C GLN A 150 18.28 -46.59 5.58
N HIS A 151 17.07 -46.63 6.13
CA HIS A 151 15.88 -47.13 5.44
C HIS A 151 14.81 -46.04 5.23
N GLU A 152 15.14 -44.77 5.50
CA GLU A 152 14.24 -43.65 5.28
C GLU A 152 14.23 -43.28 3.79
N VAL A 153 13.03 -43.04 3.24
CA VAL A 153 12.84 -42.56 1.87
C VAL A 153 12.06 -41.27 1.96
N ASP A 154 12.76 -40.16 1.79
CA ASP A 154 12.15 -38.84 1.77
C ASP A 154 11.30 -38.69 0.50
N SER A 155 9.98 -38.65 0.69
CA SER A 155 9.05 -38.68 -0.44
C SER A 155 8.99 -37.37 -1.21
N LEU A 156 9.23 -36.20 -0.58
CA LEU A 156 9.22 -34.86 -1.19
C LEU A 156 9.90 -33.82 -0.27
N ASP A 157 10.95 -33.15 -0.75
CA ASP A 157 11.56 -32.00 -0.07
C ASP A 157 10.68 -30.73 -0.19
N HIS A 158 10.71 -29.83 0.79
CA HIS A 158 9.97 -28.56 0.78
C HIS A 158 10.26 -27.73 -0.47
N ASN A 159 11.53 -27.69 -0.89
CA ASN A 159 11.94 -26.98 -2.10
C ASN A 159 11.49 -27.69 -3.39
N ALA A 160 11.36 -29.02 -3.35
CA ALA A 160 10.84 -29.81 -4.46
C ALA A 160 9.31 -29.68 -4.59
N ALA A 161 8.59 -29.56 -3.46
CA ALA A 161 7.13 -29.35 -3.44
C ALA A 161 6.72 -28.00 -4.03
N LEU A 162 7.55 -26.97 -3.86
CA LEU A 162 7.31 -25.63 -4.42
C LEU A 162 7.64 -25.52 -5.92
N ARG A 163 8.36 -26.48 -6.49
CA ARG A 163 8.73 -26.50 -7.91
C ARG A 163 7.84 -27.49 -8.66
N GLY A 164 7.32 -27.07 -9.81
CA GLY A 164 6.58 -27.98 -10.68
C GLY A 164 7.49 -29.10 -11.21
N THR A 165 6.96 -30.31 -11.36
CA THR A 165 7.68 -31.48 -11.89
C THR A 165 8.01 -31.37 -13.39
N LYS A 166 7.41 -30.40 -14.10
CA LYS A 166 7.68 -30.14 -15.51
C LYS A 166 8.88 -29.23 -15.66
N ASN A 167 9.87 -29.65 -16.44
CA ASN A 167 11.00 -28.81 -16.82
C ASN A 167 10.56 -27.74 -17.82
N VAL A 168 9.99 -26.64 -17.33
CA VAL A 168 9.53 -25.52 -18.16
C VAL A 168 10.64 -24.47 -18.21
N MET A 169 11.25 -24.32 -19.39
CA MET A 169 12.24 -23.26 -19.61
C MET A 169 11.56 -21.89 -19.76
N LEU A 170 11.48 -21.14 -18.66
CA LEU A 170 10.90 -19.79 -18.61
C LEU A 170 11.85 -18.69 -19.10
N ARG A 171 13.02 -19.05 -19.66
CA ARG A 171 14.06 -18.09 -20.05
C ARG A 171 13.57 -17.09 -21.11
N ASN A 172 12.70 -17.53 -22.01
CA ASN A 172 12.11 -16.68 -23.04
C ASN A 172 11.12 -15.67 -22.44
N LEU A 173 10.34 -16.09 -21.43
CA LEU A 173 9.40 -15.24 -20.71
C LEU A 173 10.14 -14.15 -19.90
N ILE A 174 11.31 -14.47 -19.34
CA ILE A 174 12.15 -13.49 -18.65
C ILE A 174 12.67 -12.43 -19.63
N SER A 175 13.07 -12.81 -20.84
CA SER A 175 13.46 -11.84 -21.87
C SER A 175 12.30 -10.93 -22.26
N ASP A 176 11.10 -11.47 -22.39
CA ASP A 176 9.93 -10.67 -22.76
C ASP A 176 9.47 -9.77 -21.61
N ALA A 177 9.49 -10.25 -20.37
CA ALA A 177 9.23 -9.42 -19.19
C ALA A 177 10.23 -8.25 -19.08
N LYS A 178 11.52 -8.47 -19.39
CA LYS A 178 12.53 -7.41 -19.44
C LYS A 178 12.24 -6.39 -20.54
N LYS A 179 11.80 -6.83 -21.73
CA LYS A 179 11.37 -5.93 -22.82
C LYS A 179 10.15 -5.11 -22.42
N PHE A 180 9.14 -5.73 -21.82
CA PHE A 180 7.95 -5.03 -21.31
C PHE A 180 8.30 -4.01 -20.24
N THR A 181 9.18 -4.36 -19.30
CA THR A 181 9.65 -3.44 -18.25
C THR A 181 10.40 -2.25 -18.85
N ALA A 182 11.24 -2.48 -19.87
CA ALA A 182 11.94 -1.42 -20.58
C ALA A 182 10.98 -0.50 -21.37
N GLN A 183 9.94 -1.06 -22.00
CA GLN A 183 8.89 -0.28 -22.65
C GLN A 183 8.07 0.54 -21.65
N LEU A 184 7.74 -0.02 -20.48
CA LEU A 184 7.04 0.69 -19.41
C LEU A 184 7.88 1.85 -18.85
N LYS A 185 9.20 1.66 -18.73
CA LYS A 185 10.14 2.72 -18.31
C LYS A 185 10.33 3.80 -19.39
N ARG A 186 10.19 3.45 -20.68
CA ARG A 186 10.37 4.38 -21.81
C ARG A 186 9.08 5.15 -22.14
N ALA A 187 7.91 4.63 -21.76
CA ALA A 187 6.67 5.37 -21.77
C ALA A 187 6.74 6.48 -20.72
N LYS A 188 6.87 7.74 -21.15
CA LYS A 188 6.66 8.90 -20.27
C LYS A 188 5.26 8.78 -19.67
N PRO A 189 5.10 8.77 -18.34
CA PRO A 189 3.77 8.83 -17.75
C PRO A 189 3.18 10.18 -18.17
N LEU A 190 2.06 10.14 -18.90
CA LEU A 190 1.14 11.28 -18.88
C LEU A 190 0.83 11.50 -17.40
N LYS A 191 1.26 12.66 -16.88
CA LYS A 191 1.01 13.09 -15.50
C LYS A 191 -0.49 13.31 -15.33
N THR A 192 -1.27 12.24 -15.23
CA THR A 192 -2.45 12.26 -14.36
C THR A 192 -1.90 12.22 -12.94
N ASN A 193 -2.20 13.24 -12.16
CA ASN A 193 -1.93 13.32 -10.72
C ASN A 193 -2.63 12.17 -9.97
N ALA A 194 -2.19 10.94 -10.16
CA ALA A 194 -2.47 9.83 -9.28
C ALA A 194 -1.29 9.74 -8.33
N ARG A 195 -1.30 10.61 -7.29
CA ARG A 195 -0.54 10.30 -6.08
C ARG A 195 -1.04 8.95 -5.62
N SER A 196 -0.21 7.93 -5.70
CA SER A 196 -0.36 6.70 -4.95
C SER A 196 -0.14 7.02 -3.47
N SER A 197 -1.08 7.78 -2.87
CA SER A 197 -1.49 7.35 -1.55
C SER A 197 -2.05 5.95 -1.76
N VAL A 198 -1.77 5.04 -0.84
CA VAL A 198 -2.75 4.01 -0.56
C VAL A 198 -3.99 4.81 -0.17
N LEU A 199 -4.82 5.15 -1.17
CA LEU A 199 -6.03 5.91 -0.96
C LEU A 199 -6.85 4.95 -0.13
N VAL A 200 -6.92 5.18 1.18
CA VAL A 200 -7.84 4.48 2.06
C VAL A 200 -9.20 4.69 1.40
N LYS A 201 -9.62 3.69 0.65
CA LYS A 201 -10.85 3.76 -0.14
C LYS A 201 -11.93 4.04 0.87
N LYS A 202 -12.70 5.10 0.65
CA LYS A 202 -13.81 5.44 1.54
C LYS A 202 -15.02 4.58 1.16
N GLN A 203 -15.93 4.39 2.10
CA GLN A 203 -17.16 3.63 1.87
C GLN A 203 -17.92 4.12 0.62
N PRO A 204 -18.34 3.19 -0.26
CA PRO A 204 -19.19 3.50 -1.40
C PRO A 204 -20.58 3.94 -0.95
N ILE A 205 -21.28 4.65 -1.84
CA ILE A 205 -22.58 5.28 -1.54
C ILE A 205 -23.65 4.78 -2.51
N ILE A 206 -24.80 4.39 -1.99
CA ILE A 206 -26.04 4.14 -2.73
C ILE A 206 -27.02 5.26 -2.40
N ILE A 207 -27.66 5.82 -3.42
CA ILE A 207 -28.70 6.84 -3.23
C ILE A 207 -30.06 6.18 -3.47
N VAL A 208 -31.00 6.31 -2.53
CA VAL A 208 -32.37 5.80 -2.64
C VAL A 208 -33.35 6.96 -2.57
N LEU A 209 -33.87 7.36 -3.72
CA LEU A 209 -34.73 8.54 -3.81
C LEU A 209 -36.07 8.31 -3.10
N PRO A 210 -36.44 9.15 -2.11
CA PRO A 210 -37.69 8.99 -1.38
C PRO A 210 -38.87 9.40 -2.27
N ALA A 211 -39.92 8.58 -2.30
CA ALA A 211 -41.21 8.93 -2.89
C ALA A 211 -42.33 8.14 -2.20
N THR A 212 -43.55 8.69 -2.22
CA THR A 212 -44.73 8.03 -1.63
C THR A 212 -45.06 6.70 -2.31
N THR A 213 -44.71 6.55 -3.59
CA THR A 213 -44.91 5.34 -4.39
C THR A 213 -43.63 4.50 -4.52
N ALA A 214 -42.56 4.85 -3.80
CA ALA A 214 -41.32 4.08 -3.85
C ALA A 214 -41.50 2.73 -3.14
N LEU A 215 -41.07 1.65 -3.79
CA LEU A 215 -41.06 0.32 -3.18
C LEU A 215 -39.88 0.12 -2.23
N LEU A 216 -38.78 0.86 -2.44
CA LEU A 216 -37.62 0.87 -1.56
C LEU A 216 -37.43 2.26 -0.95
N SER A 217 -37.15 2.29 0.34
CA SER A 217 -36.81 3.47 1.12
C SER A 217 -35.74 3.11 2.16
N LEU A 218 -35.28 4.07 2.95
CA LEU A 218 -34.34 3.79 4.03
C LEU A 218 -34.90 2.83 5.10
N SER A 219 -36.22 2.71 5.23
CA SER A 219 -36.83 1.82 6.24
C SER A 219 -36.71 0.34 5.90
N ASN A 220 -36.74 -0.03 4.61
CA ASN A 220 -36.72 -1.43 4.18
C ASN A 220 -35.48 -1.84 3.36
N ILE A 221 -34.67 -0.90 2.88
CA ILE A 221 -33.52 -1.20 2.01
C ILE A 221 -32.50 -2.14 2.67
N LYS A 222 -32.36 -2.06 4.00
CA LYS A 222 -31.44 -2.91 4.76
C LYS A 222 -31.88 -4.37 4.70
N GLU A 223 -33.13 -4.67 5.05
CA GLU A 223 -33.69 -6.03 4.97
C GLU A 223 -33.67 -6.56 3.52
N PHE A 224 -33.94 -5.69 2.55
CA PHE A 224 -33.92 -6.06 1.14
C PHE A 224 -32.52 -6.46 0.67
N LEU A 225 -31.49 -5.65 0.94
CA LEU A 225 -30.13 -5.89 0.41
C LEU A 225 -29.31 -6.88 1.26
N GLU A 226 -29.49 -6.93 2.58
CA GLU A 226 -28.76 -7.85 3.47
C GLU A 226 -29.43 -9.22 3.53
N GLU A 227 -30.74 -9.28 3.78
CA GLU A 227 -31.45 -10.55 4.00
C GLU A 227 -32.07 -11.12 2.73
N GLY A 228 -32.17 -10.30 1.66
CA GLY A 228 -32.79 -10.70 0.42
C GLY A 228 -34.31 -10.86 0.53
N ARG A 229 -34.95 -10.11 1.45
CA ARG A 229 -36.39 -10.17 1.72
C ARG A 229 -37.03 -8.82 1.42
N PHE A 230 -38.03 -8.80 0.55
CA PHE A 230 -38.83 -7.60 0.34
C PHE A 230 -39.90 -7.45 1.44
N VAL A 231 -39.91 -6.27 2.06
CA VAL A 231 -40.94 -5.82 3.00
C VAL A 231 -41.38 -4.45 2.53
N GLU A 232 -42.68 -4.17 2.63
CA GLU A 232 -43.21 -2.86 2.24
C GLU A 232 -42.62 -1.76 3.12
N PRO A 233 -42.26 -0.60 2.54
CA PRO A 233 -41.65 0.47 3.31
C PRO A 233 -42.66 1.09 4.28
N ASP A 234 -42.23 1.30 5.54
CA ASP A 234 -43.04 2.09 6.47
C ASP A 234 -43.18 3.53 5.96
N LEU A 235 -44.40 4.09 6.10
CA LEU A 235 -44.73 5.47 5.74
C LEU A 235 -44.10 6.47 6.71
N LYS A 236 -43.68 6.01 7.90
CA LYS A 236 -42.94 6.84 8.86
C LYS A 236 -41.51 7.01 8.38
N ARG A 237 -41.12 8.26 8.10
CA ARG A 237 -39.71 8.57 7.78
C ARG A 237 -38.84 8.21 8.99
N SER A 238 -37.75 7.50 8.74
CA SER A 238 -36.69 7.33 9.72
C SER A 238 -36.08 8.70 10.05
N GLU A 239 -35.86 9.00 11.33
CA GLU A 239 -35.21 10.25 11.76
C GLU A 239 -33.74 10.33 11.28
N ASN A 240 -33.15 9.18 10.96
CA ASN A 240 -31.81 9.06 10.41
C ASN A 240 -31.86 9.04 8.87
N ASN A 241 -31.22 10.02 8.24
CA ASN A 241 -31.10 10.14 6.77
C ASN A 241 -30.04 9.21 6.14
N VAL A 242 -29.42 8.34 6.96
CA VAL A 242 -28.30 7.49 6.55
C VAL A 242 -28.47 6.10 7.15
N VAL A 243 -28.34 5.07 6.31
CA VAL A 243 -28.33 3.66 6.71
C VAL A 243 -27.05 3.01 6.19
N THR A 244 -26.35 2.26 7.03
CA THR A 244 -25.14 1.51 6.61
C THR A 244 -25.48 0.03 6.45
N ILE A 245 -25.09 -0.54 5.33
CA ILE A 245 -25.26 -1.95 4.98
C ILE A 245 -23.92 -2.64 5.06
N SER A 246 -23.86 -3.77 5.77
CA SER A 246 -22.66 -4.59 5.92
C SER A 246 -22.72 -5.81 5.01
N ARG A 247 -21.71 -5.96 4.15
CA ARG A 247 -21.59 -7.08 3.22
C ARG A 247 -20.14 -7.57 3.18
N PRO A 248 -19.77 -8.54 4.03
CA PRO A 248 -18.42 -9.09 4.06
C PRO A 248 -18.16 -9.95 2.81
N LEU A 249 -17.33 -9.44 1.88
CA LEU A 249 -16.80 -10.21 0.77
C LEU A 249 -15.28 -10.04 0.71
N ASP A 250 -14.57 -11.16 0.64
CA ASP A 250 -13.10 -11.21 0.64
C ASP A 250 -12.48 -10.68 -0.66
N ARG A 251 -13.24 -10.61 -1.74
CA ARG A 251 -12.77 -10.09 -3.04
C ARG A 251 -12.71 -8.56 -3.14
N PHE A 252 -13.21 -7.85 -2.13
CA PHE A 252 -13.25 -6.39 -2.12
C PHE A 252 -12.53 -5.83 -0.89
N VAL A 253 -12.02 -4.61 -1.02
CA VAL A 253 -11.34 -3.92 0.08
C VAL A 253 -12.26 -3.78 1.30
N PRO A 254 -11.73 -3.74 2.54
CA PRO A 254 -12.56 -3.63 3.75
C PRO A 254 -13.56 -2.47 3.72
N ALA A 255 -13.18 -1.35 3.10
CA ALA A 255 -14.07 -0.20 2.96
C ALA A 255 -15.28 -0.42 2.04
N ALA A 256 -15.21 -1.37 1.09
CA ALA A 256 -16.35 -1.73 0.25
C ALA A 256 -17.32 -2.70 0.92
N GLN A 257 -16.92 -3.27 2.07
CA GLN A 257 -17.78 -4.15 2.86
C GLN A 257 -18.84 -3.36 3.65
N LEU A 258 -18.64 -2.05 3.84
CA LEU A 258 -19.62 -1.16 4.44
C LEU A 258 -20.12 -0.18 3.37
N ILE A 259 -21.39 -0.28 3.01
CA ILE A 259 -22.01 0.56 1.98
C ILE A 259 -22.96 1.54 2.66
N MET A 260 -22.77 2.83 2.39
CA MET A 260 -23.62 3.88 2.95
C MET A 260 -24.80 4.13 2.02
N VAL A 261 -26.01 4.07 2.55
CA VAL A 261 -27.26 4.37 1.83
C VAL A 261 -27.83 5.68 2.36
N VAL A 262 -28.21 6.57 1.43
CA VAL A 262 -28.74 7.89 1.74
C VAL A 262 -29.98 8.17 0.89
N ASP A 263 -30.91 8.96 1.41
CA ASP A 263 -32.12 9.37 0.68
C ASP A 263 -32.02 10.77 0.05
N ASN A 264 -31.12 11.61 0.57
CA ASN A 264 -30.85 12.94 0.07
C ASN A 264 -29.37 13.15 -0.25
N VAL A 265 -29.10 14.23 -0.98
CA VAL A 265 -27.75 14.64 -1.36
C VAL A 265 -27.24 15.83 -0.53
N ASP A 266 -27.92 16.17 0.56
CA ASP A 266 -27.55 17.34 1.38
C ASP A 266 -26.18 17.15 2.05
N LEU A 267 -25.78 15.89 2.28
CA LEU A 267 -24.46 15.50 2.77
C LEU A 267 -23.33 15.64 1.73
N PHE A 268 -23.66 15.88 0.45
CA PHE A 268 -22.71 15.89 -0.67
C PHE A 268 -22.10 17.28 -0.85
N THR A 269 -21.56 17.84 0.23
CA THR A 269 -20.92 19.16 0.25
C THR A 269 -19.64 19.22 -0.59
N LYS A 270 -18.98 18.08 -0.80
CA LYS A 270 -17.76 17.96 -1.62
C LYS A 270 -18.02 17.16 -2.90
N PRO A 271 -17.39 17.52 -4.04
CA PRO A 271 -17.49 16.73 -5.27
C PRO A 271 -17.06 15.27 -5.11
N GLU A 272 -16.13 14.98 -4.20
CA GLU A 272 -15.62 13.63 -3.91
C GLU A 272 -16.71 12.64 -3.44
N TYR A 273 -17.83 13.11 -2.88
CA TYR A 273 -18.92 12.21 -2.48
C TYR A 273 -19.55 11.52 -3.69
N TRP A 274 -19.66 12.25 -4.81
CA TRP A 274 -20.20 11.73 -6.06
C TRP A 274 -19.33 10.63 -6.67
N ASP A 275 -18.00 10.71 -6.51
CA ASP A 275 -17.08 9.69 -7.04
C ASP A 275 -17.32 8.31 -6.40
N ARG A 276 -17.82 8.30 -5.16
CA ARG A 276 -18.13 7.10 -4.37
C ARG A 276 -19.51 6.52 -4.63
N VAL A 277 -20.36 7.21 -5.41
CA VAL A 277 -21.69 6.72 -5.74
C VAL A 277 -21.55 5.53 -6.69
N ILE A 278 -22.14 4.40 -6.30
CA ILE A 278 -22.12 3.16 -7.08
C ILE A 278 -23.45 2.88 -7.78
N ALA A 279 -24.56 3.36 -7.19
CA ALA A 279 -25.90 3.14 -7.71
C ALA A 279 -26.89 4.19 -7.20
N ILE A 280 -27.93 4.43 -8.00
CA ILE A 280 -29.02 5.35 -7.70
C ILE A 280 -30.35 4.62 -7.95
N PHE A 281 -31.17 4.48 -6.92
CA PHE A 281 -32.54 4.00 -7.03
C PHE A 281 -33.47 5.18 -7.30
N THR A 282 -34.27 5.06 -8.36
CA THR A 282 -35.22 6.09 -8.81
C THR A 282 -36.63 5.54 -8.92
N THR A 283 -37.63 6.41 -8.84
CA THR A 283 -39.04 6.10 -9.13
C THR A 283 -39.50 6.62 -10.50
N GLY A 284 -38.57 7.16 -11.32
CA GLY A 284 -38.87 7.62 -12.68
C GLY A 284 -39.29 9.09 -12.78
N GLN A 285 -39.20 9.87 -11.69
CA GLN A 285 -39.64 11.26 -11.66
C GLN A 285 -38.46 12.23 -11.84
N THR A 286 -38.46 13.02 -12.91
CA THR A 286 -37.33 13.89 -13.28
C THR A 286 -36.99 14.95 -12.23
N TRP A 287 -37.99 15.46 -11.50
CA TRP A 287 -37.79 16.48 -10.48
C TRP A 287 -36.90 15.99 -9.31
N GLN A 288 -36.79 14.66 -9.10
CA GLN A 288 -35.95 14.08 -8.05
C GLN A 288 -34.46 14.40 -8.23
N PHE A 289 -34.03 14.64 -9.47
CA PHE A 289 -32.62 14.88 -9.80
C PHE A 289 -32.25 16.38 -9.79
N ALA A 290 -33.18 17.28 -9.47
CA ALA A 290 -32.92 18.72 -9.56
C ALA A 290 -31.69 19.17 -8.74
N LYS A 291 -31.47 18.56 -7.57
CA LYS A 291 -30.34 18.85 -6.67
C LYS A 291 -29.06 18.05 -6.96
N PHE A 292 -29.07 17.19 -7.97
CA PHE A 292 -27.95 16.30 -8.26
C PHE A 292 -26.85 17.02 -9.05
N LYS A 293 -25.65 16.45 -9.06
CA LYS A 293 -24.54 16.94 -9.90
C LYS A 293 -24.94 17.05 -11.38
N TYR A 294 -25.79 16.14 -11.85
CA TYR A 294 -26.41 16.17 -13.17
C TYR A 294 -27.93 16.17 -13.02
N SER A 295 -28.57 17.29 -13.33
CA SER A 295 -30.03 17.41 -13.24
C SER A 295 -30.77 16.69 -14.36
N ARG A 296 -30.10 16.42 -15.49
CA ARG A 296 -30.65 15.66 -16.61
C ARG A 296 -30.47 14.14 -16.37
N PRO A 297 -31.56 13.35 -16.32
CA PRO A 297 -31.48 11.91 -16.07
C PRO A 297 -30.61 11.17 -17.08
N GLU A 298 -30.71 11.50 -18.37
CA GLU A 298 -29.94 10.88 -19.46
C GLU A 298 -28.42 10.97 -19.21
N VAL A 299 -27.94 12.13 -18.78
CA VAL A 299 -26.52 12.35 -18.46
C VAL A 299 -26.16 11.71 -17.12
N LEU A 300 -27.08 11.76 -16.16
CA LEU A 300 -26.87 11.16 -14.84
C LEU A 300 -26.62 9.65 -14.95
N PHE A 301 -27.46 8.94 -15.69
CA PHE A 301 -27.39 7.47 -15.81
C PHE A 301 -26.36 6.96 -16.83
N GLN A 302 -25.73 7.86 -17.59
CA GLN A 302 -24.48 7.56 -18.29
C GLN A 302 -23.29 7.48 -17.32
N HIS A 303 -23.32 8.25 -16.22
CA HIS A 303 -22.23 8.29 -15.24
C HIS A 303 -22.43 7.32 -14.05
N TYR A 304 -23.68 7.06 -13.66
CA TYR A 304 -24.03 6.20 -12.52
C TYR A 304 -25.02 5.12 -12.93
N HIS A 305 -24.94 3.96 -12.29
CA HIS A 305 -25.92 2.91 -12.52
C HIS A 305 -27.25 3.25 -11.85
N GLY A 306 -28.32 3.28 -12.65
CA GLY A 306 -29.67 3.49 -12.17
C GLY A 306 -30.42 2.19 -11.96
N PHE A 307 -31.23 2.13 -10.91
CA PHE A 307 -32.20 1.06 -10.68
C PHE A 307 -33.61 1.63 -10.53
N TYR A 308 -34.56 1.03 -11.23
CA TYR A 308 -35.98 1.25 -11.01
C TYR A 308 -36.60 0.00 -10.43
N VAL A 309 -37.29 0.12 -9.31
CA VAL A 309 -37.95 -1.00 -8.66
C VAL A 309 -39.45 -0.86 -8.85
N GLY A 310 -40.06 -1.87 -9.47
CA GLY A 310 -41.49 -1.94 -9.72
C GLY A 310 -42.03 -3.32 -9.40
N TYR A 311 -43.35 -3.46 -9.33
CA TYR A 311 -43.93 -4.79 -9.19
C TYR A 311 -43.94 -5.53 -10.52
N LEU A 312 -43.82 -6.85 -10.46
CA LEU A 312 -43.95 -7.71 -11.63
C LEU A 312 -45.36 -7.58 -12.21
N GLY A 313 -45.45 -7.18 -13.48
CA GLY A 313 -46.72 -6.95 -14.18
C GLY A 313 -47.18 -5.50 -14.20
N ASP A 314 -46.54 -4.61 -13.43
CA ASP A 314 -46.79 -3.17 -13.54
C ASP A 314 -46.18 -2.60 -14.82
N ILE A 315 -46.83 -1.56 -15.36
CA ILE A 315 -46.33 -0.85 -16.53
C ILE A 315 -45.15 0.02 -16.11
N VAL A 316 -43.97 -0.32 -16.60
CA VAL A 316 -42.76 0.49 -16.42
C VAL A 316 -42.93 1.81 -17.19
N PRO A 317 -42.74 2.97 -16.56
CA PRO A 317 -42.79 4.25 -17.26
C PRO A 317 -41.81 4.31 -18.43
N LYS A 318 -42.24 4.82 -19.58
CA LYS A 318 -41.45 4.83 -20.82
C LYS A 318 -40.11 5.53 -20.64
N GLN A 319 -40.07 6.59 -19.83
CA GLN A 319 -38.86 7.37 -19.56
C GLN A 319 -37.72 6.53 -18.96
N ILE A 320 -38.04 5.44 -18.27
CA ILE A 320 -37.05 4.56 -17.63
C ILE A 320 -36.27 3.77 -18.68
N ALA A 321 -36.94 3.37 -19.75
CA ALA A 321 -36.28 2.74 -20.89
C ALA A 321 -35.35 3.72 -21.61
N ASP A 322 -35.75 4.99 -21.71
CA ASP A 322 -34.96 6.04 -22.37
C ASP A 322 -33.68 6.39 -21.57
N TRP A 323 -33.70 6.21 -20.25
CA TRP A 323 -32.60 6.61 -19.36
C TRP A 323 -31.53 5.53 -19.11
N ASN A 324 -31.62 4.36 -19.75
CA ASN A 324 -30.70 3.24 -19.51
C ASN A 324 -30.63 2.81 -18.03
N VAL A 325 -31.80 2.71 -17.39
CA VAL A 325 -31.96 2.30 -16.00
C VAL A 325 -32.34 0.82 -15.93
N SER A 326 -31.68 0.06 -15.06
CA SER A 326 -31.99 -1.37 -14.85
C SER A 326 -33.32 -1.52 -14.11
N VAL A 327 -34.23 -2.29 -14.68
CA VAL A 327 -35.54 -2.59 -14.07
C VAL A 327 -35.44 -3.80 -13.16
N VAL A 328 -35.89 -3.65 -11.93
CA VAL A 328 -35.92 -4.67 -10.88
C VAL A 328 -37.39 -4.93 -10.54
N SER A 329 -37.89 -6.11 -10.91
CA SER A 329 -39.30 -6.46 -10.72
C SER A 329 -39.47 -7.33 -9.49
N VAL A 330 -40.23 -6.85 -8.51
CA VAL A 330 -40.55 -7.56 -7.24
C VAL A 330 -41.98 -8.11 -7.30
N ASP A 331 -42.25 -9.22 -6.61
CA ASP A 331 -43.60 -9.82 -6.59
C ASP A 331 -44.48 -9.16 -5.51
N ARG A 332 -45.79 -9.01 -5.76
CA ARG A 332 -46.77 -8.47 -4.80
C ARG A 332 -47.24 -9.53 -3.78
N GLY A 333 -47.03 -10.82 -4.06
CA GLY A 333 -47.69 -11.93 -3.34
C GLY A 333 -46.80 -12.82 -2.46
N GLU A 334 -47.28 -14.03 -2.20
CA GLU A 334 -46.63 -15.09 -1.39
C GLU A 334 -45.30 -15.62 -1.95
N LYS A 335 -44.93 -15.28 -3.19
CA LYS A 335 -43.73 -15.78 -3.87
C LYS A 335 -42.45 -15.02 -3.49
N ARG A 336 -42.30 -14.68 -2.20
CA ARG A 336 -41.11 -13.99 -1.65
C ARG A 336 -39.81 -14.79 -1.75
N PHE A 337 -39.88 -16.07 -2.16
CA PHE A 337 -38.69 -16.86 -2.48
C PHE A 337 -37.89 -16.30 -3.66
N ARG A 338 -38.52 -15.51 -4.55
CA ARG A 338 -37.86 -14.88 -5.70
C ARG A 338 -37.01 -13.67 -5.31
N ASP A 339 -37.31 -13.03 -4.19
CA ASP A 339 -36.61 -11.84 -3.70
C ASP A 339 -35.10 -12.11 -3.56
N LYS A 340 -34.72 -13.26 -3.01
CA LYS A 340 -33.31 -13.67 -2.91
C LYS A 340 -32.61 -13.76 -4.26
N MET A 341 -33.32 -14.23 -5.28
CA MET A 341 -32.77 -14.32 -6.63
C MET A 341 -32.59 -12.93 -7.25
N ILE A 342 -33.59 -12.05 -7.07
CA ILE A 342 -33.57 -10.66 -7.55
C ILE A 342 -32.43 -9.89 -6.90
N VAL A 343 -32.30 -9.99 -5.59
CA VAL A 343 -31.24 -9.32 -4.81
C VAL A 343 -29.86 -9.86 -5.19
N ARG A 344 -29.73 -11.16 -5.50
CA ARG A 344 -28.48 -11.73 -6.01
C ARG A 344 -28.09 -11.17 -7.37
N ASP A 345 -29.05 -11.01 -8.29
CA ASP A 345 -28.79 -10.40 -9.60
C ASP A 345 -28.42 -8.91 -9.46
N LEU A 346 -29.15 -8.18 -8.62
CA LEU A 346 -28.85 -6.79 -8.29
C LEU A 346 -27.43 -6.64 -7.71
N TRP A 347 -27.04 -7.52 -6.78
CA TRP A 347 -25.68 -7.55 -6.28
C TRP A 347 -24.66 -7.83 -7.36
N THR A 348 -24.94 -8.70 -8.32
CA THR A 348 -24.03 -8.99 -9.45
C THR A 348 -23.76 -7.72 -10.27
N GLN A 349 -24.78 -6.87 -10.47
CA GLN A 349 -24.63 -5.58 -11.14
C GLN A 349 -23.84 -4.58 -10.27
N LEU A 350 -24.13 -4.49 -8.96
CA LEU A 350 -23.38 -3.64 -8.02
C LEU A 350 -21.91 -4.07 -7.88
N ASP A 351 -21.65 -5.37 -7.90
CA ASP A 351 -20.31 -5.95 -7.81
C ASP A 351 -19.46 -5.54 -9.03
N LYS A 352 -20.08 -5.50 -10.22
CA LYS A 352 -19.46 -5.01 -11.44
C LYS A 352 -19.13 -3.51 -11.35
N THR A 353 -20.01 -2.70 -10.78
CA THR A 353 -19.75 -1.26 -10.60
C THR A 353 -18.69 -1.00 -9.54
N LEU A 354 -18.69 -1.75 -8.44
CA LEU A 354 -17.63 -1.71 -7.41
C LEU A 354 -16.26 -2.07 -7.99
N ALA A 355 -16.19 -3.15 -8.77
CA ALA A 355 -14.96 -3.54 -9.46
C ALA A 355 -14.48 -2.45 -10.43
N ALA A 356 -15.38 -1.88 -11.25
CA ALA A 356 -15.05 -0.78 -12.17
C ALA A 356 -14.56 0.49 -11.45
N LYS A 357 -15.03 0.73 -10.22
CA LYS A 357 -14.58 1.82 -9.34
C LYS A 357 -13.30 1.48 -8.55
N ASN A 358 -12.61 0.40 -8.93
CA ASN A 358 -11.37 -0.10 -8.33
C ASN A 358 -11.52 -0.47 -6.83
N TYR A 359 -12.69 -0.96 -6.39
CA TYR A 359 -12.87 -1.50 -5.03
C TYR A 359 -12.50 -2.98 -4.92
N GLY A 360 -12.20 -3.65 -6.04
CA GLY A 360 -11.63 -5.00 -6.06
C GLY A 360 -10.23 -5.05 -5.46
N VAL A 361 -9.90 -6.18 -4.82
CA VAL A 361 -8.56 -6.50 -4.30
C VAL A 361 -7.71 -7.16 -5.37
#